data_AF-A0A3A0B4U1-F1
#
_entry.id   AF-A0A3A0B4U1-F1
#
_cell.length_a   1.000
_cell.length_b   1.000
_cell.length_c   1.000
_cell.angle_alpha   90.00
_cell.angle_beta   90.00
_cell.angle_gamma   90.00
#
_symmetry.space_group_name_H-M   'P 1'
#
loop_
_entity.id
_entity.type
_entity.pdbx_description
1 polymer ?
#
loop_
_entity_poly.entity_id
_entity_poly.type
_entity_poly.pdbx_seq_one_letter_code
_entity_poly.pdbx_strand_id
1 'polypeptide(L)'
;MSQNRWRWAVIAGIALWLLAACASPMSREAAAPAPASEAAPAEAVAQSDVSDGATLNRKIIARANIDLTVSDPSATVEAINALMDEVGGYVSASNLYKSSYDAAQRLQGNLTLRVPADRLDETLAALEQMAVDVPSRTMDREDVTDQYSDIDAQLRNLEATEAELREMLAEVRARPNATAEDIMAVYRTLTEVRGQIEQLRGQKNMLDNL
;
A
#
# COMPACT_ATOMS: atom_id res chain seq x y z
N MET A 1 -3.47 -7.92 41.04
CA MET A 1 -3.44 -9.28 40.45
C MET A 1 -4.82 -9.59 39.88
N SER A 2 -5.10 -9.14 38.66
CA SER A 2 -6.31 -9.49 37.92
C SER A 2 -6.00 -10.67 37.00
N GLN A 3 -6.58 -11.83 37.29
CA GLN A 3 -6.44 -13.02 36.46
C GLN A 3 -7.41 -12.98 35.29
N ASN A 4 -6.85 -13.12 34.08
CA ASN A 4 -7.55 -13.40 32.84
C ASN A 4 -8.32 -14.73 32.91
N ARG A 5 -9.55 -14.74 32.42
CA ARG A 5 -10.30 -15.99 32.13
C ARG A 5 -10.68 -16.01 30.66
N TRP A 6 -9.86 -16.69 29.86
CA TRP A 6 -10.27 -17.22 28.55
C TRP A 6 -11.39 -18.24 28.74
N ARG A 7 -12.49 -18.13 27.97
CA ARG A 7 -13.41 -19.23 27.72
C ARG A 7 -13.76 -19.22 26.23
N TRP A 8 -13.18 -20.19 25.53
CA TRP A 8 -13.63 -20.62 24.21
C TRP A 8 -15.02 -21.24 24.38
N ALA A 9 -16.00 -20.83 23.59
CA ALA A 9 -17.31 -21.45 23.53
C ALA A 9 -17.61 -21.82 22.08
N VAL A 10 -17.52 -23.13 21.84
CA VAL A 10 -17.96 -23.86 20.66
C VAL A 10 -19.45 -23.63 20.45
N ILE A 11 -19.86 -23.21 19.25
CA ILE A 11 -21.26 -23.32 18.80
C ILE A 11 -21.28 -24.32 17.66
N ALA A 12 -21.66 -25.54 18.01
CA ALA A 12 -22.09 -26.57 17.07
C ALA A 12 -23.59 -26.39 16.82
N GLY A 13 -23.99 -26.38 15.55
CA GLY A 13 -25.40 -26.49 15.18
C GLY A 13 -25.68 -25.98 13.78
N ILE A 14 -25.90 -26.91 12.85
CA ILE A 14 -27.21 -27.16 12.22
C ILE A 14 -26.98 -28.10 11.03
N ALA A 15 -27.63 -29.26 11.10
CA ALA A 15 -27.81 -30.17 9.99
C ALA A 15 -29.09 -29.79 9.23
N LEU A 16 -29.08 -29.73 7.89
CA LEU A 16 -30.25 -30.03 7.08
C LEU A 16 -29.93 -30.32 5.59
N TRP A 17 -29.99 -31.62 5.27
CA TRP A 17 -30.61 -32.31 4.12
C TRP A 17 -30.70 -31.70 2.70
N LEU A 18 -30.10 -32.48 1.77
CA LEU A 18 -30.49 -32.87 0.40
C LEU A 18 -30.86 -31.81 -0.65
N LEU A 19 -30.21 -31.94 -1.82
CA LEU A 19 -30.89 -32.26 -3.09
C LEU A 19 -29.88 -32.69 -4.17
N ALA A 20 -30.23 -33.80 -4.83
CA ALA A 20 -29.56 -34.33 -6.01
C ALA A 20 -29.88 -33.48 -7.26
N ALA A 21 -28.92 -33.33 -8.17
CA ALA A 21 -29.20 -32.92 -9.54
C ALA A 21 -28.17 -33.50 -10.52
N CYS A 22 -28.70 -34.03 -11.62
CA CYS A 22 -28.10 -34.93 -12.58
C CYS A 22 -26.93 -34.35 -13.40
N ALA A 23 -25.92 -35.18 -13.63
CA ALA A 23 -24.98 -35.02 -14.72
C ALA A 23 -25.65 -35.43 -16.05
N SER A 24 -25.56 -34.58 -17.07
CA SER A 24 -25.92 -34.92 -18.45
C SER A 24 -24.66 -35.00 -19.31
N PRO A 25 -24.53 -36.02 -20.19
CA PRO A 25 -23.37 -36.22 -21.03
C PRO A 25 -23.38 -35.26 -22.23
N MET A 26 -22.24 -34.62 -22.47
CA MET A 26 -22.01 -33.74 -23.62
C MET A 26 -21.92 -34.59 -24.91
N SER A 27 -22.98 -34.55 -25.72
CA SER A 27 -23.02 -35.13 -27.05
C SER A 27 -22.05 -34.39 -27.98
N ARG A 28 -21.03 -35.11 -28.45
CA ARG A 28 -20.07 -34.66 -29.44
C ARG A 28 -20.68 -34.86 -30.83
N GLU A 29 -21.34 -33.84 -31.34
CA GLU A 29 -21.81 -33.81 -32.73
C GLU A 29 -20.64 -33.44 -33.65
N ALA A 30 -20.33 -34.35 -34.58
CA ALA A 30 -19.30 -34.17 -35.59
C ALA A 30 -19.89 -33.37 -36.77
N ALA A 31 -19.40 -32.15 -36.99
CA ALA A 31 -19.73 -31.36 -38.17
C ALA A 31 -18.85 -31.78 -39.36
N ALA A 32 -19.50 -32.23 -40.42
CA ALA A 32 -18.91 -32.46 -41.74
C ALA A 32 -18.58 -31.12 -42.45
N PRO A 33 -17.65 -31.09 -43.43
CA PRO A 33 -17.04 -29.87 -43.92
C PRO A 33 -17.90 -29.15 -44.97
N ALA A 34 -17.97 -27.82 -44.88
CA ALA A 34 -18.51 -26.94 -45.91
C ALA A 34 -17.40 -26.48 -46.88
N PRO A 35 -17.73 -26.20 -48.16
CA PRO A 35 -16.75 -26.01 -49.22
C PRO A 35 -16.07 -24.64 -49.20
N ALA A 36 -14.86 -24.62 -49.77
CA ALA A 36 -14.03 -23.46 -50.00
C ALA A 36 -14.76 -22.37 -50.81
N SER A 37 -14.68 -21.13 -50.33
CA SER A 37 -15.04 -19.93 -51.07
C SER A 37 -13.87 -18.96 -51.00
N GLU A 38 -13.26 -18.78 -52.19
CA GLU A 38 -12.63 -17.60 -52.76
C GLU A 38 -12.01 -16.53 -51.83
N ALA A 39 -10.71 -16.34 -52.04
CA ALA A 39 -9.92 -15.26 -51.47
C ALA A 39 -10.34 -13.86 -51.99
N ALA A 40 -10.43 -12.91 -51.06
CA ALA A 40 -10.40 -11.48 -51.32
C ALA A 40 -9.45 -10.83 -50.26
N PRO A 41 -8.79 -9.72 -50.61
CA PRO A 41 -7.47 -9.38 -50.08
C PRO A 41 -7.49 -8.93 -48.63
N ALA A 42 -6.46 -9.35 -47.90
CA ALA A 42 -6.18 -8.98 -46.52
C ALA A 42 -6.07 -7.46 -46.38
N GLU A 43 -7.09 -6.84 -45.80
CA GLU A 43 -6.93 -5.58 -45.09
C GLU A 43 -5.98 -5.86 -43.93
N ALA A 44 -4.80 -5.24 -44.01
CA ALA A 44 -3.85 -5.19 -42.92
C ALA A 44 -4.55 -4.52 -41.73
N VAL A 45 -5.08 -5.33 -40.83
CA VAL A 45 -5.34 -4.94 -39.45
C VAL A 45 -4.01 -4.44 -38.95
N ALA A 46 -3.88 -3.11 -38.86
CA ALA A 46 -2.82 -2.46 -38.13
C ALA A 46 -2.87 -3.09 -36.73
N GLN A 47 -1.94 -4.00 -36.52
CA GLN A 47 -1.62 -4.54 -35.22
C GLN A 47 -1.25 -3.32 -34.41
N SER A 48 -2.20 -2.85 -33.60
CA SER A 48 -1.90 -1.89 -32.54
C SER A 48 -0.90 -2.63 -31.67
N ASP A 49 0.37 -2.41 -31.95
CA ASP A 49 1.45 -2.58 -31.00
C ASP A 49 1.04 -1.74 -29.80
N VAL A 50 0.32 -2.37 -28.86
CA VAL A 50 0.28 -1.98 -27.47
C VAL A 50 1.64 -2.37 -26.89
N SER A 51 2.68 -1.78 -27.49
CA SER A 51 4.07 -1.81 -27.08
C SER A 51 4.41 -0.40 -26.61
N ASP A 52 3.63 0.05 -25.63
CA ASP A 52 4.18 0.75 -24.49
C ASP A 52 3.10 0.60 -23.43
N GLY A 53 3.17 -0.50 -22.68
CA GLY A 53 2.57 -0.53 -21.36
C GLY A 53 3.27 0.59 -20.63
N ALA A 54 2.69 1.79 -20.71
CA ALA A 54 3.04 2.95 -19.92
C ALA A 54 3.45 2.37 -18.58
N THR A 55 4.66 2.63 -18.15
CA THR A 55 5.05 2.46 -16.77
C THR A 55 3.99 3.19 -15.96
N LEU A 56 2.89 2.50 -15.68
CA LEU A 56 1.87 2.88 -14.74
C LEU A 56 2.71 3.21 -13.54
N ASN A 57 2.63 4.46 -13.10
CA ASN A 57 3.40 4.97 -11.99
C ASN A 57 2.89 4.24 -10.75
N ARG A 58 3.30 2.97 -10.62
CA ARG A 58 2.80 2.05 -9.63
C ARG A 58 3.35 2.51 -8.30
N LYS A 59 2.46 2.68 -7.34
CA LYS A 59 2.83 2.94 -5.97
C LYS A 59 2.92 1.60 -5.26
N ILE A 60 4.14 1.13 -5.04
CA ILE A 60 4.41 -0.12 -4.35
C ILE A 60 5.08 0.22 -3.01
N ILE A 61 4.49 -0.24 -1.92
CA ILE A 61 5.11 -0.21 -0.61
C ILE A 61 5.84 -1.53 -0.44
N ALA A 62 7.12 -1.47 -0.06
CA ALA A 62 7.92 -2.66 0.18
C ALA A 62 8.44 -2.66 1.63
N ARG A 63 8.16 -3.74 2.35
CA ARG A 63 8.60 -3.94 3.74
C ARG A 63 9.45 -5.19 3.81
N ALA A 64 10.62 -5.08 4.42
CA ALA A 64 11.48 -6.23 4.69
C ALA A 64 11.78 -6.30 6.18
N ASN A 65 11.77 -7.52 6.72
CA ASN A 65 12.28 -7.85 8.05
C ASN A 65 13.40 -8.85 7.87
N ILE A 66 14.56 -8.57 8.47
CA ILE A 66 15.73 -9.42 8.36
C ILE A 66 16.38 -9.57 9.74
N ASP A 67 16.62 -10.81 10.15
CA ASP A 67 17.41 -11.14 11.32
C ASP A 67 18.83 -11.45 10.87
N LEU A 68 19.80 -10.81 11.50
CA LEU A 68 21.22 -10.98 11.19
C LEU A 68 21.98 -11.44 12.43
N THR A 69 22.72 -12.55 12.29
CA THR A 69 23.72 -12.95 13.28
C THR A 69 25.06 -12.37 12.86
N VAL A 70 25.63 -11.50 13.69
CA VAL A 70 26.85 -10.74 13.38
C VAL A 70 27.91 -10.98 14.45
N SER A 71 29.19 -10.82 14.09
CA SER A 71 30.29 -11.02 15.04
C SER A 71 30.40 -9.87 16.04
N ASP A 72 30.25 -8.62 15.59
CA ASP A 72 30.29 -7.42 16.41
C ASP A 72 29.08 -6.53 16.09
N PRO A 73 28.06 -6.52 16.95
CA PRO A 73 26.87 -5.68 16.76
C PRO A 73 27.17 -4.18 16.71
N SER A 74 28.17 -3.69 17.46
CA SER A 74 28.51 -2.26 17.46
C SER A 74 29.12 -1.85 16.12
N ALA A 75 30.12 -2.59 15.66
CA ALA A 75 30.75 -2.33 14.37
C ALA A 75 29.76 -2.51 13.20
N THR A 76 28.84 -3.47 13.31
CA THR A 76 27.79 -3.67 12.30
C THR A 76 26.86 -2.47 12.23
N VAL A 77 26.44 -1.88 13.35
CA VAL A 77 25.59 -0.69 13.33
C VAL A 77 26.30 0.50 12.66
N GLU A 78 27.60 0.68 12.90
CA GLU A 78 28.39 1.71 12.21
C GLU A 78 28.43 1.47 10.69
N ALA A 79 28.63 0.21 10.26
CA ALA A 79 28.61 -0.17 8.86
C ALA A 79 27.22 0.03 8.21
N ILE A 80 26.14 -0.27 8.94
CA ILE A 80 24.77 -0.03 8.48
C ILE A 80 24.51 1.47 8.30
N ASN A 81 24.97 2.32 9.22
CA ASN A 81 24.84 3.77 9.08
C ASN A 81 25.54 4.27 7.81
N ALA A 82 26.77 3.82 7.56
CA ALA A 82 27.51 4.18 6.36
C ALA A 82 26.83 3.68 5.07
N LEU A 83 26.29 2.46 5.08
CA LEU A 83 25.50 1.92 3.97
C LEU A 83 24.24 2.78 3.72
N MET A 84 23.54 3.21 4.77
CA MET A 84 22.36 4.06 4.63
C MET A 84 22.71 5.40 3.98
N ASP A 85 23.82 6.01 4.37
CA ASP A 85 24.30 7.26 3.75
C ASP A 85 24.63 7.05 2.26
N GLU A 86 25.22 5.91 1.89
CA GLU A 86 25.56 5.58 0.50
C GLU A 86 24.32 5.35 -0.39
N VAL A 87 23.32 4.65 0.12
CA VAL A 87 22.09 4.34 -0.65
C VAL A 87 21.07 5.48 -0.62
N GLY A 88 21.37 6.60 0.05
CA GLY A 88 20.45 7.73 0.21
C GLY A 88 19.27 7.44 1.14
N GLY A 89 19.43 6.45 2.03
CA GLY A 89 18.50 6.10 3.09
C GLY A 89 18.88 6.74 4.43
N TYR A 90 18.18 6.35 5.49
CA TYR A 90 18.54 6.75 6.85
C TYR A 90 18.03 5.74 7.89
N VAL A 91 18.65 5.76 9.07
CA VAL A 91 18.19 4.97 10.22
C VAL A 91 17.16 5.77 11.00
N SER A 92 15.89 5.33 11.00
CA SER A 92 14.82 6.02 11.72
C SER A 92 14.76 5.66 13.19
N ALA A 93 15.20 4.46 13.55
CA ALA A 93 15.30 4.01 14.94
C ALA A 93 16.46 3.02 15.08
N SER A 94 17.19 3.10 16.18
CA SER A 94 18.23 2.15 16.55
C SER A 94 18.21 1.96 18.06
N ASN A 95 18.17 0.71 18.49
CA ASN A 95 18.23 0.35 19.89
C ASN A 95 19.18 -0.83 20.07
N LEU A 96 20.29 -0.59 20.77
CA LEU A 96 21.24 -1.62 21.18
C LEU A 96 21.08 -1.93 22.66
N TYR A 97 21.03 -3.20 23.01
CA TYR A 97 20.81 -3.66 24.37
C TYR A 97 21.49 -5.01 24.61
N LYS A 98 21.70 -5.34 25.88
CA LYS A 98 22.10 -6.68 26.31
C LYS A 98 20.89 -7.38 26.91
N SER A 99 20.58 -8.58 26.43
CA SER A 99 19.46 -9.35 26.96
C SER A 99 19.81 -9.93 28.33
N SER A 100 18.96 -9.72 29.34
CA SER A 100 19.10 -10.36 30.65
C SER A 100 18.87 -11.87 30.61
N TYR A 101 18.23 -12.37 29.55
CA TYR A 101 18.00 -13.79 29.31
C TYR A 101 19.18 -14.49 28.63
N ASP A 102 20.14 -13.74 28.08
CA ASP A 102 21.39 -14.29 27.59
C ASP A 102 22.42 -14.28 28.72
N ALA A 103 22.77 -15.46 29.22
CA ALA A 103 23.80 -15.62 30.24
C ALA A 103 25.17 -15.07 29.80
N ALA A 104 25.44 -15.04 28.49
CA ALA A 104 26.66 -14.47 27.93
C ALA A 104 26.60 -12.93 27.77
N GLN A 105 25.46 -12.29 28.08
CA GLN A 105 25.26 -10.84 28.00
C GLN A 105 25.69 -10.26 26.63
N ARG A 106 25.43 -11.00 25.54
CA ARG A 106 25.79 -10.53 24.20
C ARG A 106 24.98 -9.29 23.85
N LEU A 107 25.63 -8.39 23.14
CA LEU A 107 24.98 -7.21 22.60
C LEU A 107 24.04 -7.62 21.46
N GLN A 108 22.87 -7.02 21.41
CA GLN A 108 21.83 -7.24 20.42
C GLN A 108 21.24 -5.88 20.05
N GLY A 109 20.52 -5.80 18.94
CA GLY A 109 19.80 -4.58 18.62
C GLY A 109 18.71 -4.76 17.59
N ASN A 110 17.83 -3.76 17.55
CA ASN A 110 16.80 -3.61 16.54
C ASN A 110 16.98 -2.26 15.87
N LEU A 111 17.04 -2.28 14.54
CA LEU A 111 17.17 -1.08 13.71
C LEU A 111 15.95 -1.00 12.79
N THR A 112 15.47 0.22 12.56
CA THR A 112 14.47 0.52 11.53
C THR A 112 15.11 1.42 10.50
N LEU A 113 15.15 0.95 9.26
CA LEU A 113 15.83 1.58 8.14
C LEU A 113 14.78 2.11 7.16
N ARG A 114 15.03 3.30 6.61
CA ARG A 114 14.25 3.89 5.52
C ARG A 114 15.14 3.98 4.31
N VAL A 115 14.71 3.36 3.22
CA VAL A 115 15.53 3.14 2.02
C VAL A 115 14.70 3.53 0.80
N PRO A 116 15.29 4.19 -0.21
CA PRO A 116 14.63 4.39 -1.49
C PRO A 116 14.15 3.06 -2.09
N ALA A 117 12.93 3.05 -2.63
CA ALA A 117 12.27 1.80 -3.07
C ALA A 117 13.06 1.03 -4.14
N ASP A 118 13.74 1.75 -5.02
CA ASP A 118 14.62 1.25 -6.08
C ASP A 118 15.93 0.65 -5.57
N ARG A 119 16.32 0.95 -4.31
CA ARG A 119 17.57 0.52 -3.68
C ARG A 119 17.36 -0.55 -2.61
N LEU A 120 16.12 -0.98 -2.37
CA LEU A 120 15.79 -1.93 -1.29
C LEU A 120 16.49 -3.28 -1.47
N ASP A 121 16.41 -3.88 -2.66
CA ASP A 121 16.99 -5.21 -2.91
C ASP A 121 18.52 -5.20 -2.80
N GLU A 122 19.17 -4.14 -3.28
CA GLU A 122 20.62 -3.91 -3.12
C GLU A 122 21.01 -3.75 -1.64
N THR A 123 20.23 -2.96 -0.91
CA THR A 123 20.46 -2.74 0.53
C THR A 123 20.34 -4.04 1.31
N LEU A 124 19.32 -4.86 1.04
CA LEU A 124 19.17 -6.16 1.69
C LEU A 124 20.36 -7.09 1.39
N ALA A 125 20.81 -7.15 0.13
CA ALA A 125 21.97 -7.95 -0.24
C ALA A 125 23.27 -7.47 0.44
N ALA A 126 23.43 -6.16 0.65
CA ALA A 126 24.57 -5.60 1.37
C ALA A 126 24.50 -5.94 2.88
N LEU A 127 23.31 -5.89 3.49
CA LEU A 127 23.10 -6.29 4.88
C LEU A 127 23.41 -7.77 5.12
N GLU A 128 23.01 -8.65 4.19
CA GLU A 128 23.31 -10.08 4.26
C GLU A 128 24.82 -10.37 4.24
N GLN A 129 25.60 -9.57 3.49
CA GLN A 129 27.06 -9.72 3.42
C GLN A 129 27.77 -9.31 4.73
N MET A 130 27.13 -8.48 5.56
CA MET A 130 27.67 -8.09 6.87
C MET A 130 27.43 -9.17 7.95
N ALA A 131 26.57 -10.15 7.66
CA ALA A 131 26.20 -11.18 8.62
C ALA A 131 27.04 -12.45 8.48
N VAL A 132 27.24 -13.12 9.60
CA VAL A 132 27.81 -14.47 9.67
C VAL A 132 26.75 -15.50 9.28
N ASP A 133 25.49 -15.23 9.66
CA ASP A 133 24.34 -16.06 9.36
C ASP A 133 23.07 -15.19 9.28
N VAL A 134 22.10 -15.63 8.49
CA VAL A 134 20.82 -14.93 8.27
C VAL A 134 19.69 -15.86 8.70
N PRO A 135 19.31 -15.86 10.00
CA PRO A 135 18.31 -16.79 10.52
C PRO A 135 16.93 -16.65 9.86
N SER A 136 16.54 -15.43 9.50
CA SER A 136 15.25 -15.17 8.86
C SER A 136 15.29 -13.94 7.97
N ARG A 137 14.54 -14.00 6.87
CA ARG A 137 14.26 -12.87 5.99
C ARG A 137 12.84 -12.99 5.45
N THR A 138 12.06 -11.94 5.61
CA THR A 138 10.73 -11.81 5.04
C THR A 138 10.64 -10.51 4.27
N MET A 139 9.96 -10.54 3.13
CA MET A 139 9.72 -9.37 2.32
C MET A 139 8.28 -9.38 1.81
N ASP A 140 7.59 -8.28 2.06
CA ASP A 140 6.22 -8.04 1.61
C ASP A 140 6.23 -6.84 0.65
N ARG A 141 5.50 -6.96 -0.45
CA ARG A 141 5.23 -5.83 -1.36
C ARG A 141 3.72 -5.69 -1.53
N GLU A 142 3.25 -4.48 -1.38
CA GLU A 142 1.84 -4.12 -1.50
C GLU A 142 1.69 -3.05 -2.59
N ASP A 143 0.87 -3.33 -3.60
CA ASP A 143 0.53 -2.35 -4.62
C ASP A 143 -0.63 -1.48 -4.12
N VAL A 144 -0.33 -0.21 -3.85
CA VAL A 144 -1.28 0.80 -3.37
C VAL A 144 -1.60 1.84 -4.44
N THR A 145 -1.35 1.52 -5.73
CA THR A 145 -1.60 2.44 -6.85
C THR A 145 -3.05 2.91 -6.88
N ASP A 146 -4.01 1.99 -6.72
CA ASP A 146 -5.44 2.31 -6.75
C ASP A 146 -5.83 3.20 -5.57
N GLN A 147 -5.35 2.88 -4.36
CA GLN A 147 -5.60 3.68 -3.17
C GLN A 147 -5.02 5.09 -3.30
N TYR A 148 -3.81 5.21 -3.84
CA TYR A 148 -3.16 6.50 -4.06
C TYR A 148 -3.92 7.36 -5.06
N SER A 149 -4.30 6.76 -6.21
CA SER A 149 -5.05 7.45 -7.26
C SER A 149 -6.45 7.86 -6.80
N ASP A 150 -7.10 7.04 -5.97
CA ASP A 150 -8.40 7.37 -5.37
C ASP A 150 -8.29 8.57 -4.42
N ILE A 151 -7.30 8.58 -3.52
CA ILE A 151 -7.05 9.72 -2.62
C ILE A 151 -6.78 11.00 -3.43
N ASP A 152 -5.96 10.93 -4.47
CA ASP A 152 -5.68 12.08 -5.34
C ASP A 152 -6.95 12.59 -6.06
N ALA A 153 -7.81 11.68 -6.53
CA ALA A 153 -9.08 12.06 -7.16
C ALA A 153 -10.02 12.74 -6.17
N GLN A 154 -10.15 12.19 -4.95
CA GLN A 154 -10.97 12.77 -3.90
C GLN A 154 -10.46 14.15 -3.46
N LEU A 155 -9.14 14.30 -3.30
CA LEU A 155 -8.51 15.58 -2.97
C LEU A 155 -8.82 16.64 -4.02
N ARG A 156 -8.63 16.32 -5.32
CA ARG A 156 -8.95 17.27 -6.41
C ARG A 156 -10.41 17.72 -6.37
N ASN A 157 -11.34 16.80 -6.14
CA ASN A 157 -12.77 17.12 -6.07
C ASN A 157 -13.10 18.00 -4.86
N LEU A 158 -12.53 17.71 -3.70
CA LEU A 158 -12.76 18.50 -2.49
C LEU A 158 -12.11 19.88 -2.59
N GLU A 159 -10.92 20.00 -3.19
CA GLU A 159 -10.26 21.29 -3.42
C GLU A 159 -11.05 22.17 -4.40
N ALA A 160 -11.61 21.58 -5.47
CA ALA A 160 -12.54 22.29 -6.35
C ALA A 160 -13.80 22.75 -5.60
N THR A 161 -14.37 21.87 -4.77
CA THR A 161 -15.52 22.21 -3.91
C THR A 161 -15.17 23.33 -2.91
N GLU A 162 -13.98 23.31 -2.32
CA GLU A 162 -13.50 24.38 -1.44
C GLU A 162 -13.45 25.72 -2.20
N ALA A 163 -12.92 25.72 -3.42
CA ALA A 163 -12.84 26.92 -4.25
C ALA A 163 -14.24 27.51 -4.53
N GLU A 164 -15.20 26.68 -4.95
CA GLU A 164 -16.58 27.10 -5.18
C GLU A 164 -17.25 27.64 -3.91
N LEU A 165 -17.05 26.98 -2.77
CA LEU A 165 -17.59 27.44 -1.48
C LEU A 165 -16.99 28.78 -1.05
N ARG A 166 -15.72 29.05 -1.38
CA ARG A 166 -15.08 30.35 -1.09
C ARG A 166 -15.63 31.46 -1.97
N GLU A 167 -15.88 31.18 -3.24
CA GLU A 167 -16.54 32.11 -4.16
C GLU A 167 -17.96 32.40 -3.69
N MET A 168 -18.75 31.36 -3.39
CA MET A 168 -20.10 31.48 -2.83
C MET A 168 -20.11 32.29 -1.53
N LEU A 169 -19.15 32.08 -0.64
CA LEU A 169 -19.03 32.86 0.60
C LEU A 169 -18.79 34.35 0.31
N ALA A 170 -17.98 34.68 -0.70
CA ALA A 170 -17.74 36.05 -1.12
C ALA A 170 -19.00 36.69 -1.72
N GLU A 171 -19.72 35.96 -2.56
CA GLU A 171 -21.00 36.40 -3.12
C GLU A 171 -22.04 36.65 -2.03
N VAL A 172 -22.21 35.71 -1.09
CA VAL A 172 -23.15 35.86 0.05
C VAL A 172 -22.82 37.12 0.83
N ARG A 173 -21.55 37.38 1.15
CA ARG A 173 -21.12 38.58 1.87
C ARG A 173 -21.40 39.89 1.12
N ALA A 174 -21.41 39.85 -0.21
CA ALA A 174 -21.67 41.02 -1.04
C ALA A 174 -23.17 41.36 -1.17
N ARG A 175 -24.09 40.44 -0.79
CA ARG A 175 -25.53 40.68 -0.91
C ARG A 175 -25.99 41.72 0.14
N PRO A 176 -26.80 42.72 -0.24
CA PRO A 176 -27.20 43.81 0.65
C PRO A 176 -28.04 43.37 1.86
N ASN A 177 -28.70 42.22 1.79
CA ASN A 177 -29.56 41.67 2.84
C ASN A 177 -29.02 40.35 3.42
N ALA A 178 -27.74 40.04 3.24
CA ALA A 178 -27.16 38.82 3.80
C ALA A 178 -27.19 38.84 5.33
N THR A 179 -27.62 37.73 5.92
CA THR A 179 -27.64 37.56 7.37
C THR A 179 -26.37 36.88 7.86
N ALA A 180 -26.09 37.00 9.16
CA ALA A 180 -24.99 36.26 9.79
C ALA A 180 -25.20 34.73 9.66
N GLU A 181 -26.44 34.26 9.67
CA GLU A 181 -26.75 32.82 9.53
C GLU A 181 -26.41 32.33 8.12
N ASP A 182 -26.69 33.11 7.07
CA ASP A 182 -26.33 32.76 5.69
C ASP A 182 -24.81 32.57 5.52
N ILE A 183 -24.03 33.47 6.12
CA ILE A 183 -22.56 33.42 6.11
C ILE A 183 -22.08 32.21 6.91
N MET A 184 -22.65 31.98 8.10
CA MET A 184 -22.27 30.86 8.96
C MET A 184 -22.60 29.51 8.34
N ALA A 185 -23.69 29.40 7.57
CA ALA A 185 -24.04 28.18 6.86
C ALA A 185 -22.93 27.76 5.88
N VAL A 186 -22.49 28.68 5.01
CA VAL A 186 -21.39 28.40 4.06
C VAL A 186 -20.07 28.14 4.80
N TYR A 187 -19.80 28.87 5.88
CA TYR A 187 -18.57 28.71 6.66
C TYR A 187 -18.46 27.33 7.34
N ARG A 188 -19.58 26.79 7.86
CA ARG A 188 -19.63 25.45 8.45
C ARG A 188 -19.23 24.40 7.41
N THR A 189 -19.86 24.42 6.24
CA THR A 189 -19.54 23.48 5.14
C THR A 189 -18.10 23.64 4.66
N LEU A 190 -17.60 24.88 4.53
CA LEU A 190 -16.21 25.12 4.17
C LEU A 190 -15.23 24.50 5.18
N THR A 191 -15.56 24.58 6.47
CA THR A 191 -14.73 24.00 7.54
C THR A 191 -14.75 22.46 7.47
N GLU A 192 -15.90 21.86 7.20
CA GLU A 192 -16.04 20.41 7.01
C GLU A 192 -15.20 19.91 5.82
N VAL A 193 -15.31 20.57 4.66
CA VAL A 193 -14.54 20.22 3.46
C VAL A 193 -13.03 20.31 3.72
N ARG A 194 -12.57 21.37 4.41
CA ARG A 194 -11.15 21.48 4.79
C ARG A 194 -10.69 20.37 5.71
N GLY A 195 -11.50 19.99 6.70
CA GLY A 195 -11.19 18.86 7.57
C GLY A 195 -11.02 17.55 6.78
N GLN A 196 -11.86 17.31 5.78
CA GLN A 196 -11.75 16.15 4.90
C GLN A 196 -10.47 16.21 4.04
N ILE A 197 -10.15 17.37 3.46
CA ILE A 197 -8.91 17.58 2.71
C ILE A 197 -7.68 17.29 3.58
N GLU A 198 -7.65 17.82 4.79
CA GLU A 198 -6.54 17.60 5.74
C GLU A 198 -6.37 16.13 6.09
N GLN A 199 -7.48 15.42 6.34
CA GLN A 199 -7.46 13.98 6.61
C GLN A 199 -6.93 13.18 5.42
N LEU A 200 -7.37 13.48 4.19
CA LEU A 200 -6.90 12.79 2.99
C LEU A 200 -5.44 13.11 2.67
N ARG A 201 -4.99 14.36 2.86
CA ARG A 201 -3.57 14.72 2.75
C ARG A 201 -2.71 13.96 3.76
N GLY A 202 -3.20 13.80 4.99
CA GLY A 202 -2.55 12.99 6.02
C GLY A 202 -2.39 11.52 5.59
N GLN A 203 -3.46 10.93 5.05
CA GLN A 203 -3.43 9.55 4.52
C GLN A 203 -2.46 9.41 3.35
N LYS A 204 -2.49 10.34 2.39
CA LYS A 204 -1.56 10.36 1.25
C LYS A 204 -0.11 10.44 1.71
N ASN A 205 0.18 11.36 2.63
CA ASN A 205 1.51 11.52 3.19
C ASN A 205 1.98 10.26 3.94
N MET A 206 1.07 9.53 4.60
CA MET A 206 1.42 8.26 5.23
C MET A 206 1.91 7.25 4.17
N LEU A 207 1.20 7.11 3.05
CA LEU A 207 1.61 6.23 1.95
C LEU A 207 2.94 6.66 1.31
N ASP A 208 3.17 7.97 1.17
CA ASP A 208 4.43 8.52 0.62
C ASP A 208 5.65 8.25 1.54
N ASN A 209 5.43 7.98 2.83
CA ASN A 209 6.48 7.75 3.83
C ASN A 209 6.58 6.29 4.31
N LEU A 210 5.85 5.38 3.67
CA LEU A 210 5.90 3.94 3.95
C LEU A 210 6.98 3.26 3.14
#